data_AF-A0A661Q801-F1
#
_entry.id   AF-A0A661Q801-F1
#
_cell.length_a   1.000
_cell.length_b   1.000
_cell.length_c   1.000
_cell.angle_alpha   90.00
_cell.angle_beta   90.00
_cell.angle_gamma   90.00
#
_symmetry.space_group_name_H-M   'P 1'
#
loop_
_entity.id
_entity.type
_entity.pdbx_description
1 polymer ?
#
loop_
_entity_poly.entity_id
_entity_poly.type
_entity_poly.pdbx_seq_one_letter_code
_entity_poly.pdbx_strand_id
1 'polypeptide(L)'
;MKLLSLLIVSLLFTGCAVFDPQPKQVVSQDQQDFYLAFDEFQESHQIDAFQKLVADFPESVWAARAETIILYSQELEQRKVRNEQLRRSGQQQTLDLEHQIELNKQLTVKTEQLDKLNQELTDKIEQLKTLLIQSEKYPQ
;
A
#
# COMPACT_ATOMS: atom_id res chain seq x y z
N MET A 1 -2.08 63.94 -54.30
CA MET A 1 -0.81 63.15 -54.39
C MET A 1 0.04 63.15 -53.12
N LYS A 2 -0.05 64.14 -52.20
CA LYS A 2 0.76 64.18 -50.96
C LYS A 2 0.38 63.14 -49.88
N LEU A 3 -0.87 62.67 -49.87
CA LEU A 3 -1.37 61.67 -48.92
C LEU A 3 -0.92 60.23 -49.26
N LEU A 4 -0.71 59.94 -50.55
CA LEU A 4 -0.27 58.61 -51.01
C LEU A 4 1.21 58.37 -50.68
N SER A 5 2.04 59.41 -50.76
CA SER A 5 3.46 59.36 -50.35
C SER A 5 3.64 59.13 -48.85
N LEU A 6 2.73 59.63 -48.00
CA LEU A 6 2.78 59.43 -46.54
C LEU A 6 2.40 57.99 -46.14
N LEU A 7 1.48 57.36 -46.88
CA LEU A 7 1.10 55.94 -46.69
C LEU A 7 2.21 54.97 -47.10
N ILE A 8 2.98 55.30 -48.15
CA ILE A 8 4.09 54.45 -48.62
C ILE A 8 5.28 54.51 -47.65
N VAL A 9 5.58 55.69 -47.09
CA VAL A 9 6.65 55.85 -46.09
C VAL A 9 6.31 55.12 -44.79
N SER A 10 5.05 55.12 -44.37
CA SER A 10 4.61 54.38 -43.17
C SER A 10 4.59 52.86 -43.37
N LEU A 11 4.33 52.37 -44.59
CA LEU A 11 4.46 50.94 -44.92
C LEU A 11 5.91 50.45 -44.96
N LEU A 12 6.87 51.30 -45.34
CA LEU A 12 8.29 50.93 -45.40
C LEU A 12 8.93 50.85 -44.02
N PHE A 13 8.44 51.62 -43.04
CA PHE A 13 8.95 51.59 -41.65
C PHE A 13 8.38 50.44 -40.80
N THR A 14 7.27 49.83 -41.17
CA THR A 14 6.74 48.64 -40.48
C THR A 14 7.25 47.31 -41.04
N GLY A 15 7.93 47.33 -42.18
CA GLY A 15 8.50 46.12 -42.83
C GLY A 15 9.83 45.62 -42.27
N CYS A 16 10.43 46.32 -41.29
CA CYS A 16 11.73 45.97 -40.71
C CYS A 16 11.69 45.71 -39.20
N ALA A 17 10.55 45.30 -38.63
CA ALA A 17 10.56 44.58 -37.36
C ALA A 17 10.72 43.08 -37.66
N VAL A 18 11.97 42.75 -38.00
CA VAL A 18 12.67 41.49 -37.79
C VAL A 18 11.77 40.37 -37.28
N PHE A 19 11.48 39.43 -38.18
CA PHE A 19 11.19 38.05 -37.82
C PHE A 19 12.41 37.55 -37.05
N ASP A 20 12.47 37.81 -35.74
CA ASP A 20 13.37 37.08 -34.87
C ASP A 20 12.78 35.68 -34.85
N PRO A 21 13.41 34.67 -35.51
CA PRO A 21 12.99 33.31 -35.21
C PRO A 21 13.13 33.19 -33.70
N GLN A 22 12.02 32.90 -33.00
CA GLN A 22 12.13 32.51 -31.59
C GLN A 22 13.29 31.53 -31.52
N PRO A 23 14.30 31.78 -30.68
CA PRO A 23 15.47 30.91 -30.64
C PRO A 23 14.93 29.51 -30.48
N LYS A 24 15.14 28.65 -31.50
CA LYS A 24 14.73 27.24 -31.43
C LYS A 24 15.25 26.76 -30.09
N GLN A 25 14.35 26.42 -29.17
CA GLN A 25 14.74 25.87 -27.88
C GLN A 25 15.58 24.65 -28.18
N VAL A 26 16.90 24.79 -28.04
CA VAL A 26 17.81 23.65 -28.15
C VAL A 26 17.58 22.87 -26.87
N VAL A 27 16.71 21.87 -26.95
CA VAL A 27 16.45 20.95 -25.85
C VAL A 27 17.77 20.23 -25.58
N SER A 28 18.32 20.41 -24.39
CA SER A 28 19.56 19.78 -23.98
C SER A 28 19.37 18.26 -23.88
N GLN A 29 20.45 17.49 -24.08
CA GLN A 29 20.35 16.02 -24.18
C GLN A 29 19.76 15.40 -22.90
N ASP A 30 20.20 15.87 -21.74
CA ASP A 30 19.68 15.52 -20.41
C ASP A 30 18.16 15.74 -20.27
N GLN A 31 17.63 16.81 -20.88
CA GLN A 31 16.20 17.06 -20.90
C GLN A 31 15.46 16.05 -21.79
N GLN A 32 16.02 15.67 -22.94
CA GLN A 32 15.42 14.67 -23.83
C GLN A 32 15.43 13.29 -23.16
N ASP A 33 16.57 12.91 -22.57
CA ASP A 33 16.74 11.66 -21.84
C ASP A 33 15.80 11.57 -20.64
N PHE A 34 15.54 12.69 -19.95
CA PHE A 34 14.54 12.74 -18.89
C PHE A 34 13.13 12.43 -19.39
N TYR A 35 12.71 13.03 -20.50
CA TYR A 35 11.36 12.76 -21.03
C TYR A 35 11.21 11.31 -21.47
N LEU A 36 12.21 10.74 -22.14
CA LEU A 36 12.21 9.33 -22.52
C LEU A 36 12.14 8.41 -21.30
N ALA A 37 12.97 8.68 -20.27
CA ALA A 37 12.95 7.93 -19.02
C ALA A 37 11.60 8.06 -18.29
N PHE A 38 10.96 9.23 -18.36
CA PHE A 38 9.65 9.45 -17.77
C PHE A 38 8.55 8.67 -18.50
N ASP A 39 8.53 8.68 -19.83
CA ASP A 39 7.58 7.90 -20.61
C ASP A 39 7.72 6.40 -20.32
N GLU A 40 8.96 5.89 -20.29
CA GLU A 40 9.23 4.48 -19.94
C GLU A 40 8.81 4.15 -18.50
N PHE A 41 9.04 5.05 -17.55
CA PHE A 41 8.63 4.89 -16.16
C PHE A 41 7.10 4.87 -16.00
N GLN A 42 6.36 5.61 -16.82
CA GLN A 42 4.89 5.59 -16.78
C GLN A 42 4.33 4.23 -17.20
N GLU A 43 4.97 3.57 -18.17
CA GLU A 43 4.53 2.25 -18.66
C GLU A 43 5.01 1.09 -17.79
N SER A 44 6.27 1.12 -17.35
CA SER A 44 6.94 -0.03 -16.75
C SER A 44 7.22 0.13 -15.25
N HIS A 45 7.18 1.36 -14.73
CA HIS A 45 7.65 1.74 -13.40
C HIS A 45 9.14 1.41 -13.13
N GLN A 46 9.93 1.14 -14.17
CA GLN A 46 11.37 0.93 -14.04
C GLN A 46 12.10 2.26 -13.93
N ILE A 47 13.12 2.30 -13.08
CA ILE A 47 13.88 3.52 -12.78
C ILE A 47 15.26 3.55 -13.45
N ASP A 48 15.62 2.53 -14.22
CA ASP A 48 16.96 2.35 -14.77
C ASP A 48 17.36 3.50 -15.71
N ALA A 49 16.42 3.97 -16.55
CA ALA A 49 16.63 5.12 -17.43
C ALA A 49 16.88 6.42 -16.64
N PHE A 50 16.19 6.62 -15.51
CA PHE A 50 16.46 7.74 -14.61
C PHE A 50 17.82 7.62 -13.92
N GLN A 51 18.19 6.42 -13.47
CA GLN A 51 19.50 6.19 -12.85
C GLN A 51 20.64 6.49 -13.82
N LYS A 52 20.46 6.09 -15.09
CA LYS A 52 21.40 6.41 -16.16
C LYS A 52 21.51 7.92 -16.41
N LEU A 53 20.39 8.62 -16.50
CA LEU A 53 20.38 10.08 -16.65
C LEU A 53 21.16 10.78 -15.52
N VAL A 54 20.99 10.33 -14.28
CA VAL A 54 21.73 10.88 -13.13
C VAL A 54 23.23 10.61 -13.24
N ALA A 55 23.63 9.42 -13.69
CA ALA A 55 25.02 9.07 -13.87
C ALA A 55 25.69 9.85 -15.02
N ASP A 56 24.98 10.03 -16.13
CA ASP A 56 25.51 10.67 -17.34
C ASP A 56 25.56 12.22 -17.19
N PHE A 57 24.65 12.81 -16.41
CA PHE A 57 24.53 14.26 -16.23
C PHE A 57 24.33 14.69 -14.76
N PRO A 58 25.25 14.39 -13.84
CA PRO A 58 25.05 14.55 -12.39
C PRO A 58 24.74 15.99 -11.94
N GLU A 59 25.28 16.99 -12.62
CA GLU A 59 25.06 18.42 -12.31
C GLU A 59 23.81 19.01 -13.00
N SER A 60 23.06 18.19 -13.73
CA SER A 60 21.85 18.64 -14.43
C SER A 60 20.67 18.83 -13.48
N VAL A 61 19.89 19.89 -13.72
CA VAL A 61 18.58 20.07 -13.08
C VAL A 61 17.63 18.90 -13.39
N TRP A 62 17.77 18.25 -14.55
CA TRP A 62 16.98 17.08 -14.93
C TRP A 62 17.42 15.82 -14.19
N ALA A 63 18.72 15.67 -13.90
CA ALA A 63 19.21 14.62 -13.02
C ALA A 63 18.66 14.78 -11.59
N ALA A 64 18.68 15.98 -11.01
CA ALA A 64 18.08 16.21 -9.69
C ALA A 64 16.57 15.89 -9.63
N ARG A 65 15.84 16.13 -10.72
CA ARG A 65 14.43 15.73 -10.85
C ARG A 65 14.29 14.21 -10.94
N ALA A 66 15.16 13.55 -11.70
CA ALA A 66 15.17 12.10 -11.83
C ALA A 66 15.48 11.41 -10.49
N GLU A 67 16.44 11.93 -9.71
CA GLU A 67 16.72 11.46 -8.35
C GLU A 67 15.49 11.51 -7.45
N THR A 68 14.73 12.60 -7.53
CA THR A 68 13.49 12.75 -6.77
C THR A 68 12.49 11.64 -7.13
N ILE A 69 12.31 11.36 -8.43
CA ILE A 69 11.42 10.29 -8.90
C ILE A 69 11.92 8.92 -8.45
N ILE A 70 13.22 8.65 -8.55
CA ILE A 70 13.85 7.41 -8.07
C ILE A 70 13.54 7.18 -6.60
N LEU A 71 13.77 8.19 -5.76
CA LEU A 71 13.54 8.11 -4.31
C LEU A 71 12.07 7.83 -3.99
N TYR A 72 11.14 8.55 -4.62
CA TYR A 72 9.72 8.32 -4.42
C TYR A 72 9.25 6.95 -4.90
N SER A 73 9.76 6.48 -6.05
CA SER A 73 9.45 5.15 -6.57
C SER A 73 9.89 4.05 -5.59
N GLN A 74 11.12 4.15 -5.09
CA GLN A 74 11.66 3.22 -4.09
C GLN A 74 10.88 3.24 -2.78
N GLU A 75 10.54 4.43 -2.27
CA GLU A 75 9.73 4.56 -1.06
C GLU A 75 8.34 3.94 -1.26
N LEU A 76 7.71 4.19 -2.42
CA LEU A 76 6.41 3.62 -2.74
C LEU A 76 6.45 2.10 -2.77
N GLU A 77 7.48 1.51 -3.37
CA GLU A 77 7.64 0.06 -3.42
C GLU A 77 7.85 -0.55 -2.03
N GLN A 78 8.69 0.08 -1.20
CA GLN A 78 8.85 -0.34 0.20
C GLN A 78 7.53 -0.26 0.98
N ARG A 79 6.72 0.79 0.76
CA ARG A 79 5.40 0.95 1.38
C ARG A 79 4.43 -0.14 0.90
N LYS A 80 4.43 -0.49 -0.38
CA LYS A 80 3.60 -1.60 -0.92
C LYS A 80 3.96 -2.93 -0.26
N VAL A 81 5.25 -3.26 -0.18
CA VAL A 81 5.73 -4.49 0.47
C VAL A 81 5.30 -4.53 1.94
N ARG A 82 5.47 -3.43 2.68
CA ARG A 82 5.07 -3.34 4.09
C ARG A 82 3.55 -3.51 4.26
N ASN A 83 2.75 -2.87 3.42
CA ASN A 83 1.30 -2.99 3.47
C ASN A 83 0.84 -4.43 3.18
N GLU A 84 1.47 -5.10 2.22
CA GLU A 84 1.16 -6.50 1.91
C GLU A 84 1.53 -7.43 3.09
N GLN A 85 2.66 -7.18 3.76
CA GLN A 85 3.03 -7.90 4.99
C GLN A 85 2.03 -7.68 6.12
N LEU A 86 1.63 -6.43 6.37
CA LEU A 86 0.61 -6.10 7.38
C LEU A 86 -0.72 -6.77 7.07
N ARG A 87 -1.13 -6.78 5.80
CA ARG A 87 -2.36 -7.44 5.36
C ARG A 87 -2.32 -8.95 5.63
N ARG A 88 -1.20 -9.62 5.31
CA ARG A 88 -1.02 -11.05 5.61
C ARG A 88 -1.02 -11.34 7.10
N SER A 89 -0.33 -10.51 7.89
CA SER A 89 -0.32 -10.63 9.35
C SER A 89 -1.72 -10.48 9.94
N GLY A 90 -2.49 -9.48 9.47
CA GLY A 90 -3.87 -9.29 9.88
C GLY A 90 -4.77 -10.48 9.54
N GLN A 91 -4.63 -11.05 8.34
CA GLN A 91 -5.35 -12.26 7.95
C GLN A 91 -5.01 -13.46 8.85
N GLN A 92 -3.73 -13.65 9.16
CA GLN A 92 -3.31 -14.72 10.07
C GLN A 92 -3.89 -14.53 11.47
N GLN A 93 -3.85 -13.31 12.00
CA GLN A 93 -4.42 -12.99 13.31
C GLN A 93 -5.93 -13.26 13.36
N THR A 94 -6.67 -12.97 12.28
CA THR A 94 -8.10 -13.31 12.20
C THR A 94 -8.32 -14.82 12.27
N LEU A 95 -7.56 -15.61 11.51
CA LEU A 95 -7.67 -17.08 11.54
C LEU A 95 -7.31 -17.66 12.92
N ASP A 96 -6.26 -17.13 13.54
CA ASP A 96 -5.85 -17.55 14.89
C ASP A 96 -6.96 -17.23 15.90
N LEU A 97 -7.59 -16.04 15.80
CA LEU A 97 -8.69 -15.65 16.67
C LEU A 97 -9.92 -16.54 16.47
N GLU A 98 -10.28 -16.86 15.23
CA GLU A 98 -11.37 -17.79 14.92
C GLU A 98 -11.11 -19.17 15.50
N HIS A 99 -9.87 -19.66 15.39
CA HIS A 99 -9.46 -20.93 16.00
C HIS A 99 -9.59 -20.89 17.53
N GLN A 100 -9.16 -19.81 18.18
CA GLN A 100 -9.30 -19.65 19.63
C GLN A 100 -10.76 -19.56 20.08
N ILE A 101 -11.63 -18.91 19.30
CA ILE A 101 -13.07 -18.86 19.57
C ILE A 101 -13.66 -20.28 19.51
N GLU A 102 -13.28 -21.08 18.51
CA GLU A 102 -13.77 -22.45 18.37
C GLU A 102 -13.26 -23.35 19.51
N LEU A 103 -11.99 -23.25 19.87
CA LEU A 103 -11.44 -23.98 21.01
C LEU A 103 -12.18 -23.63 22.31
N ASN A 104 -12.46 -22.35 22.55
CA ASN A 104 -13.21 -21.92 23.72
C ASN A 104 -14.63 -22.48 23.75
N LYS A 105 -15.34 -22.53 22.60
CA LYS A 105 -16.66 -23.18 22.53
C LYS A 105 -16.58 -24.66 22.93
N GLN A 106 -15.58 -25.38 22.44
CA GLN A 106 -15.38 -26.79 22.79
C GLN A 106 -15.08 -26.98 24.28
N LEU A 107 -14.29 -26.07 24.87
CA LEU A 107 -14.02 -26.08 26.30
C LEU A 107 -15.29 -25.81 27.12
N THR A 108 -16.13 -24.85 26.72
CA THR A 108 -17.41 -24.61 27.38
C THR A 108 -18.29 -25.86 27.40
N VAL A 109 -18.44 -26.54 26.26
CA VAL A 109 -19.22 -27.78 26.17
C VAL A 109 -18.64 -28.87 27.07
N LYS A 110 -17.31 -29.03 27.10
CA LYS A 110 -16.65 -30.01 27.99
C LYS A 110 -16.87 -29.70 29.47
N THR A 111 -16.83 -28.43 29.86
CA THR A 111 -17.11 -27.99 31.23
C THR A 111 -18.53 -28.35 31.63
N GLU A 112 -19.52 -28.05 30.77
CA GLU A 112 -20.93 -28.41 31.03
C GLU A 112 -21.13 -29.92 31.18
N GLN A 113 -20.44 -30.73 30.37
CA GLN A 113 -20.47 -32.19 30.48
C GLN A 113 -19.87 -32.68 31.81
N LEU A 114 -18.76 -32.10 32.25
CA LEU A 114 -18.14 -32.43 33.53
C LEU A 114 -19.04 -32.04 34.71
N ASP A 115 -19.68 -30.88 34.65
CA ASP A 115 -20.62 -30.43 35.68
C ASP A 115 -21.81 -31.39 35.80
N LYS A 116 -22.37 -31.82 34.66
CA LYS A 116 -23.45 -32.81 34.65
C LYS A 116 -23.00 -34.14 35.26
N LEU A 117 -21.82 -34.63 34.88
CA LEU A 117 -21.28 -35.88 35.42
C LEU A 117 -21.03 -35.79 36.93
N ASN A 118 -20.51 -34.65 37.41
CA ASN A 118 -20.30 -34.41 38.83
C ASN A 118 -21.62 -34.38 39.60
N GLN A 119 -22.67 -33.78 39.03
CA GLN A 119 -24.00 -33.79 39.65
C GLN A 119 -24.55 -35.22 39.75
N GLU A 120 -24.46 -36.01 38.66
CA GLU A 120 -24.92 -37.40 38.65
C GLU A 120 -24.16 -38.27 39.67
N LEU A 121 -22.86 -38.07 39.82
CA LEU A 121 -22.05 -38.75 40.83
C LEU A 121 -22.48 -38.35 42.25
N THR A 122 -22.72 -37.07 42.49
CA THR A 122 -23.18 -36.56 43.78
C THR A 122 -24.53 -37.17 44.15
N ASP A 123 -25.48 -37.20 43.21
CA ASP A 123 -26.81 -37.77 43.43
C ASP A 123 -26.73 -39.27 43.74
N LYS A 124 -25.88 -40.02 43.01
CA LYS A 124 -25.64 -41.45 43.27
C LYS A 124 -25.02 -41.70 44.64
N ILE A 125 -24.09 -40.85 45.08
CA ILE A 125 -23.48 -40.95 46.41
C ILE A 125 -24.55 -40.75 47.50
N GLU A 126 -25.43 -39.76 47.35
CA GLU A 126 -26.51 -39.52 48.32
C GLU A 126 -27.55 -40.66 48.34
N GLN A 127 -27.88 -41.24 47.18
CA GLN A 127 -28.71 -42.43 47.10
C GLN A 127 -28.09 -43.61 47.85
N LEU A 128 -26.80 -43.88 47.62
CA LEU A 128 -26.07 -44.96 48.29
C LEU A 128 -26.02 -44.76 49.81
N LYS A 129 -25.74 -43.53 50.28
CA LYS A 129 -25.79 -43.19 51.71
C LYS A 129 -27.16 -43.49 52.31
N THR A 130 -28.23 -43.11 51.62
CA THR A 130 -29.60 -43.34 52.08
C THR A 130 -29.90 -44.84 52.20
N LEU A 131 -29.52 -45.64 51.19
CA LEU A 131 -29.69 -47.09 51.21
C LEU A 131 -28.90 -47.76 52.34
N LEU A 132 -27.66 -47.32 52.58
CA LEU A 132 -26.82 -47.78 53.69
C LEU A 132 -27.52 -47.54 55.04
N ILE A 133 -27.99 -46.32 55.29
CA ILE A 133 -28.71 -45.97 56.52
C ILE A 133 -29.98 -46.83 56.69
N GLN A 134 -30.71 -47.09 55.60
CA GLN A 134 -31.89 -47.95 55.64
C GLN A 134 -31.53 -49.40 55.98
N SER A 135 -30.48 -49.94 55.38
CA SER A 135 -30.01 -51.31 55.64
C SER A 135 -29.52 -51.51 57.08
N GLU A 136 -28.89 -50.50 57.67
CA GLU A 136 -28.45 -50.52 59.07
C GLU A 136 -29.62 -50.45 60.06
N LYS A 137 -30.68 -49.70 59.73
CA LYS A 137 -31.87 -49.55 60.60
C LYS A 137 -32.80 -50.77 60.57
N TYR A 138 -32.82 -51.52 59.48
CA TYR A 138 -33.66 -52.70 59.30
C TYR A 138 -32.82 -53.89 58.80
N PRO A 139 -31.95 -54.45 59.66
CA PRO A 139 -31.19 -55.63 59.29
C PRO A 139 -32.15 -56.81 59.06
N GLN A 140 -32.08 -57.41 57.88
CA GLN A 140 -32.76 -58.68 57.58
C GLN A 140 -32.05 -59.85 58.27
#